data_AF-A0A2N8BXM3-F1
#
_entry.id   AF-A0A2N8BXM3-F1
#
_cell.length_a   1.000
_cell.length_b   1.000
_cell.length_c   1.000
_cell.angle_alpha   90.00
_cell.angle_beta   90.00
_cell.angle_gamma   90.00
#
_symmetry.space_group_name_H-M   'P 1'
#
loop_
_entity.id
_entity.type
_entity.pdbx_description
1 polymer ?
#
loop_
_entity_poly.entity_id
_entity_poly.type
_entity_poly.pdbx_seq_one_letter_code
_entity_poly.pdbx_strand_id
1 'polypeptide(L)'
;MSLTVTDPLDSPNPTQRPSPIFTVTPNIDTETLLIHASEILASLNAMTTDLAFELEGAHRNVALGIQQMIVLGELLVNRALENLDLPDSAGSRLNPSAVH
;
A
#
# COMPACT_ATOMS: atom_id res chain seq x y z
N MET A 1 54.33 6.53 27.54
CA MET A 1 53.58 7.47 28.41
C MET A 1 53.01 8.57 27.52
N SER A 2 51.69 8.75 27.56
CA SER A 2 50.88 9.87 27.02
C SER A 2 50.86 10.09 25.50
N LEU A 3 49.75 10.48 24.85
CA LEU A 3 48.40 10.89 25.29
C LEU A 3 47.43 10.62 24.13
N THR A 4 46.21 10.21 24.46
CA THR A 4 45.05 10.07 23.58
C THR A 4 44.68 11.40 22.93
N VAL A 5 44.57 11.44 21.59
CA VAL A 5 43.72 12.40 20.88
C VAL A 5 42.48 11.63 20.46
N THR A 6 41.47 11.65 21.33
CA THR A 6 40.09 11.38 20.92
C THR A 6 39.60 12.63 20.21
N ASP A 7 39.59 12.60 18.88
CA ASP A 7 38.86 13.58 18.06
C ASP A 7 37.38 13.52 18.46
N PRO A 8 36.78 14.60 18.99
CA PRO A 8 35.43 14.55 19.49
C PRO A 8 34.45 15.01 18.42
N LEU A 9 34.50 14.51 17.18
CA LEU A 9 33.49 14.79 16.14
C LEU A 9 33.40 13.65 15.09
N ASP A 10 33.24 12.41 15.54
CA ASP A 10 32.60 11.39 14.70
C ASP A 10 31.40 10.81 15.46
N SER A 11 30.47 11.71 15.79
CA SER A 11 29.10 11.30 16.01
C SER A 11 28.60 10.81 14.66
N PRO A 12 28.09 9.56 14.52
CA PRO A 12 27.42 9.16 13.29
C PRO A 12 26.25 10.13 13.12
N ASN A 13 26.43 11.13 12.26
CA ASN A 13 25.39 12.07 11.89
C ASN A 13 24.23 11.18 11.44
N PRO A 14 23.10 11.16 12.16
CA PRO A 14 22.04 10.22 11.88
C PRO A 14 21.52 10.61 10.51
N THR A 15 22.05 9.92 9.50
CA THR A 15 21.59 9.83 8.12
C THR A 15 20.76 11.04 7.73
N GLN A 16 21.35 11.98 7.00
CA GLN A 16 20.61 12.95 6.19
C GLN A 16 19.69 12.15 5.26
N ARG A 17 18.55 11.73 5.80
CA ARG A 17 17.55 10.93 5.12
C ARG A 17 16.98 11.94 4.15
N PRO A 18 17.12 11.73 2.83
CA PRO A 18 16.63 12.68 1.86
C PRO A 18 15.17 13.00 2.23
N SER A 19 14.88 14.30 2.39
CA SER A 19 13.55 14.75 2.73
C SER A 19 12.61 14.15 1.69
N PRO A 20 11.67 13.28 2.08
CA PRO A 20 10.81 12.65 1.10
C PRO A 20 10.00 13.73 0.40
N ILE A 21 10.07 13.76 -0.93
CA ILE A 21 9.28 14.69 -1.77
C ILE A 21 7.78 14.38 -1.63
N PHE A 22 7.45 13.12 -1.31
CA PHE A 22 6.09 12.65 -1.09
C PHE A 22 6.01 11.88 0.24
N THR A 23 5.03 12.22 1.08
CA THR A 23 4.74 11.51 2.33
C THR A 23 3.26 11.18 2.38
N VAL A 24 2.91 9.98 2.84
CA VAL A 24 1.54 9.67 3.24
C VAL A 24 1.32 10.25 4.64
N THR A 25 0.24 11.00 4.82
CA THR A 25 -0.10 11.60 6.11
C THR A 25 -0.38 10.48 7.14
N PRO A 26 0.23 10.53 8.34
CA PRO A 26 0.19 9.42 9.30
C PRO A 26 -1.19 9.16 9.93
N ASN A 27 -2.14 10.07 9.75
CA ASN A 27 -3.48 10.00 10.34
C ASN A 27 -4.58 9.68 9.31
N ILE A 28 -4.21 9.19 8.12
CA ILE A 28 -5.19 8.70 7.14
C ILE A 28 -5.64 7.30 7.55
N ASP A 29 -6.94 7.07 7.53
CA ASP A 29 -7.54 5.78 7.80
C ASP A 29 -7.21 4.76 6.68
N THR A 30 -7.13 3.48 7.08
CA THR A 30 -6.80 2.39 6.15
C THR A 30 -7.78 2.30 4.98
N GLU A 31 -9.06 2.62 5.21
CA GLU A 31 -10.09 2.64 4.17
C GLU A 31 -9.74 3.66 3.07
N THR A 32 -9.45 4.90 3.44
CA THR A 32 -9.03 5.96 2.51
C THR A 32 -7.74 5.60 1.78
N LEU A 33 -6.76 4.97 2.45
CA LEU A 33 -5.54 4.49 1.78
C LEU A 33 -5.85 3.42 0.72
N LEU A 34 -6.76 2.50 1.02
CA LEU A 34 -7.15 1.42 0.11
C LEU A 34 -8.02 1.93 -1.04
N ILE A 35 -8.91 2.91 -0.81
CA ILE A 35 -9.67 3.59 -1.87
C ILE A 35 -8.69 4.23 -2.87
N HIS A 36 -7.74 5.02 -2.39
CA HIS A 36 -6.75 5.64 -3.26
C HIS A 36 -5.85 4.61 -3.98
N ALA A 37 -5.50 3.50 -3.32
CA ALA A 37 -4.80 2.40 -3.98
C ALA A 37 -5.63 1.79 -5.11
N SER A 38 -6.95 1.60 -4.88
CA SER A 38 -7.88 1.10 -5.89
C SER A 38 -7.98 2.05 -7.09
N GLU A 39 -8.08 3.36 -6.85
CA GLU A 39 -8.09 4.38 -7.91
C GLU A 39 -6.80 4.37 -8.76
N ILE A 40 -5.63 4.25 -8.11
CA ILE A 40 -4.34 4.16 -8.80
C ILE A 40 -4.28 2.91 -9.66
N LEU A 41 -4.72 1.76 -9.13
CA LEU A 41 -4.72 0.51 -9.87
C LEU A 41 -5.67 0.56 -11.07
N ALA A 42 -6.89 1.10 -10.90
CA ALA A 42 -7.84 1.30 -11.99
C ALA A 42 -7.27 2.19 -13.10
N SER A 43 -6.54 3.25 -12.71
CA SER A 43 -5.83 4.13 -13.66
C SER A 43 -4.71 3.38 -14.38
N LEU A 44 -3.90 2.60 -13.66
CA LEU A 44 -2.84 1.78 -14.26
C LEU A 44 -3.41 0.70 -15.18
N ASN A 45 -4.56 0.13 -14.86
CA ASN A 45 -5.27 -0.84 -15.69
C ASN A 45 -5.67 -0.19 -17.03
N ALA A 46 -6.24 1.02 -17.03
CA ALA A 46 -6.53 1.73 -18.27
C ALA A 46 -5.25 1.99 -19.10
N MET A 47 -4.20 2.54 -18.47
CA MET A 47 -2.95 2.85 -19.17
C MET A 47 -2.24 1.61 -19.73
N THR A 48 -2.24 0.51 -18.99
CA THR A 48 -1.57 -0.73 -19.41
C THR A 48 -2.36 -1.44 -20.51
N THR A 49 -3.69 -1.34 -20.48
CA THR A 49 -4.57 -1.82 -21.55
C THR A 49 -4.27 -1.06 -22.85
N ASP A 50 -4.23 0.27 -22.80
CA ASP A 50 -3.88 1.12 -23.96
C ASP A 50 -2.49 0.76 -24.50
N LEU A 51 -1.50 0.63 -23.62
CA LEU A 51 -0.14 0.22 -23.99
C LEU A 51 -0.09 -1.17 -24.63
N ALA A 52 -0.87 -2.13 -24.14
CA ALA A 52 -0.91 -3.48 -24.71
C ALA A 52 -1.44 -3.49 -26.16
N PHE A 53 -2.34 -2.56 -26.51
CA PHE A 53 -2.82 -2.38 -27.88
C PHE A 53 -1.75 -1.79 -28.79
N GLU A 54 -0.92 -0.86 -28.30
CA GLU A 54 0.16 -0.23 -29.06
C GLU A 54 1.36 -1.15 -29.31
N LEU A 55 1.61 -2.12 -28.43
CA LEU A 55 2.73 -3.05 -28.53
C LEU A 55 2.41 -4.27 -29.39
N GLU A 56 3.44 -4.94 -29.92
CA GLU A 56 3.32 -6.19 -30.67
C GLU A 56 4.25 -7.29 -30.13
N GLY A 57 3.99 -8.53 -30.54
CA GLY A 57 4.85 -9.68 -30.24
C GLY A 57 5.10 -9.91 -28.75
N ALA A 58 6.36 -10.13 -28.38
CA ALA A 58 6.75 -10.42 -26.99
C ALA A 58 6.46 -9.25 -26.02
N HIS A 59 6.54 -8.00 -26.48
CA HIS A 59 6.29 -6.82 -25.63
C HIS A 59 4.81 -6.70 -25.25
N ARG A 60 3.88 -7.03 -26.16
CA ARG A 60 2.45 -7.14 -25.85
C ARG A 60 2.20 -8.17 -24.76
N ASN A 61 2.86 -9.33 -24.82
CA ASN A 61 2.70 -10.37 -23.80
C ASN A 61 3.17 -9.90 -22.42
N VAL A 62 4.26 -9.12 -22.36
CA VAL A 62 4.72 -8.49 -21.10
C VAL A 62 3.70 -7.49 -20.59
N ALA A 63 3.16 -6.62 -21.45
CA ALA A 63 2.12 -5.66 -21.06
C ALA A 63 0.85 -6.36 -20.54
N LEU A 64 0.41 -7.43 -21.19
CA LEU A 64 -0.71 -8.26 -20.71
C LEU A 64 -0.39 -8.94 -19.37
N GLY A 65 0.85 -9.35 -19.13
CA GLY A 65 1.29 -9.89 -17.85
C GLY A 65 1.23 -8.84 -16.73
N ILE A 66 1.69 -7.61 -16.99
CA ILE A 66 1.56 -6.47 -16.07
C ILE A 66 0.08 -6.19 -15.80
N GLN A 67 -0.73 -6.17 -16.87
CA GLN A 67 -2.16 -5.96 -16.77
C GLN A 67 -2.83 -6.97 -15.84
N GLN A 68 -2.48 -8.25 -15.98
CA GLN A 68 -3.00 -9.30 -15.13
C GLN A 68 -2.61 -9.09 -13.64
N MET A 69 -1.38 -8.64 -13.36
CA MET A 69 -0.97 -8.35 -11.98
C MET A 69 -1.73 -7.16 -11.38
N ILE A 70 -2.02 -6.13 -12.17
CA ILE A 70 -2.84 -4.98 -11.73
C ILE A 70 -4.25 -5.43 -11.36
N VAL A 71 -4.91 -6.21 -12.22
CA VAL A 71 -6.26 -6.75 -11.96
C VAL A 71 -6.28 -7.59 -10.67
N LEU A 72 -5.26 -8.43 -10.46
CA LEU A 72 -5.14 -9.19 -9.21
C LEU A 72 -4.95 -8.27 -7.99
N GLY A 73 -4.17 -7.20 -8.14
CA GLY A 73 -4.02 -6.16 -7.10
C GLY A 73 -5.34 -5.49 -6.74
N GLU A 74 -6.15 -5.10 -7.73
CA GLU A 74 -7.47 -4.49 -7.51
C GLU A 74 -8.38 -5.42 -6.72
N LEU A 75 -8.42 -6.71 -7.07
CA LEU A 75 -9.22 -7.70 -6.34
C LEU A 75 -8.80 -7.81 -4.87
N LEU A 76 -7.49 -7.80 -4.60
CA LEU A 76 -6.97 -7.85 -3.22
C LEU A 76 -7.33 -6.59 -2.43
N VAL A 77 -7.22 -5.41 -3.05
CA VAL A 77 -7.57 -4.12 -2.41
C VAL A 77 -9.07 -4.04 -2.14
N ASN A 78 -9.90 -4.40 -3.12
CA ASN A 78 -11.35 -4.41 -2.96
C ASN A 78 -11.78 -5.40 -1.86
N ARG A 79 -11.16 -6.58 -1.80
CA ARG A 79 -11.40 -7.54 -0.70
C ARG A 79 -10.97 -6.99 0.66
N ALA A 80 -9.89 -6.22 0.71
CA ALA A 80 -9.44 -5.57 1.94
C ALA A 80 -10.42 -4.49 2.40
N LEU A 81 -10.97 -3.68 1.47
CA LEU A 81 -12.03 -2.70 1.75
C LEU A 81 -13.29 -3.37 2.30
N GLU A 82 -13.78 -4.42 1.63
CA GLU A 82 -14.94 -5.18 2.09
C GLU A 82 -14.78 -5.71 3.53
N ASN A 83 -13.56 -6.07 3.93
CA ASN A 83 -13.31 -6.54 5.29
C ASN A 83 -13.40 -5.43 6.34
N LEU A 84 -13.18 -4.17 5.96
CA LEU A 84 -13.36 -3.00 6.82
C LEU A 84 -14.84 -2.63 6.96
N ASP A 85 -15.61 -2.84 5.89
CA ASP A 85 -17.07 -2.59 5.85
C ASP A 85 -17.92 -3.63 6.58
N LEU A 86 -17.33 -4.76 7.02
CA LEU A 86 -18.05 -5.77 7.78
C LEU A 86 -18.44 -5.19 9.15
N PRO A 87 -19.74 -5.01 9.46
CA PRO A 87 -20.15 -4.52 10.76
C PRO A 87 -19.75 -5.55 11.83
N ASP A 88 -19.33 -5.08 13.02
CA ASP A 88 -19.04 -5.84 14.24
C ASP A 88 -20.24 -6.71 14.76
N SER A 89 -20.83 -7.53 13.89
CA SER A 89 -22.13 -8.18 14.10
C SER A 89 -22.01 -9.61 14.59
N ALA A 90 -20.78 -10.08 14.85
CA ALA A 90 -20.55 -11.34 15.57
C ALA A 90 -20.47 -11.13 17.09
N GLY A 91 -20.36 -9.89 17.58
CA GLY A 91 -20.19 -9.58 19.01
C GLY A 91 -21.47 -9.44 19.84
N SER A 92 -22.65 -9.31 19.22
CA SER A 92 -23.91 -8.97 19.92
C SER A 92 -24.98 -10.08 19.91
N ARG A 93 -24.63 -11.34 19.66
CA ARG A 93 -25.61 -12.45 19.58
C ARG A 93 -25.59 -13.45 20.73
N LEU A 94 -24.87 -13.18 21.83
CA LEU A 94 -24.88 -14.05 23.01
C LEU A 94 -24.96 -13.24 24.31
N ASN A 95 -26.17 -12.76 24.66
CA ASN A 95 -26.53 -12.62 26.06
C ASN A 95 -27.84 -13.38 26.33
N PRO A 96 -27.77 -14.67 26.72
CA PRO A 96 -28.94 -15.45 27.13
C PRO A 96 -29.31 -15.26 28.62
N SER A 97 -28.79 -14.25 29.34
CA SER A 97 -29.12 -14.01 30.76
C SER A 97 -30.03 -12.80 30.94
N ALA A 98 -31.29 -12.93 30.52
CA ALA A 98 -32.38 -12.06 30.96
C ALA A 98 -33.74 -12.78 30.86
N VAL A 99 -33.82 -14.00 31.41
CA VAL A 99 -35.10 -14.62 31.78
C VAL A 99 -34.88 -15.27 33.14
N HIS A 100 -35.05 -14.47 34.19
CA HIS A 100 -35.40 -15.01 35.50
C HIS A 100 -36.56 -14.23 36.09
#